data_AF-A0A1M5LG81-F1
#
_entry.id   AF-A0A1M5LG81-F1
#
_cell.length_a   1.000
_cell.length_b   1.000
_cell.length_c   1.000
_cell.angle_alpha   90.00
_cell.angle_beta   90.00
_cell.angle_gamma   90.00
#
_symmetry.space_group_name_H-M   'P 1'
#
loop_
_entity.id
_entity.type
_entity.pdbx_description
1 polymer ?
#
loop_
_entity_poly.entity_id
_entity_poly.type
_entity_poly.pdbx_seq_one_letter_code
_entity_poly.pdbx_strand_id
1 'polypeptide(L)'
;MKKNILFFLFISAQLIYSQGNTVTVGNGYSDYVKIVDIYNFSKLKETVVKLKFTPNKAISATLHAPSGTSPFVLTDKKGNRYALKAQVGWKGNLASGFGTINLKAYETKTVSLYFNQVNNIEDIYSLTEVDCSSTTSCWNFYDIKVKKKNTTINTSTSSSFDKSKVSAKYEKTWLENDVFDASNKFGIRIHNKFFVYGLKDNSCYLTIRILEGDKFIKTTKYGYKNLSGQLEIKKSLNPKYDSTVYNDTKLFLPYELLSNNLPIGKHDLKIDVDLFYKDGTLLKHLGFKEFVYTKR
;
A
#
# COMPACT_ATOMS: atom_id res chain seq x y z
N MET A 1 -19.11 -34.13 21.97
CA MET A 1 -19.41 -32.84 21.32
C MET A 1 -18.13 -32.27 20.72
N LYS A 2 -18.06 -32.16 19.38
CA LYS A 2 -16.88 -31.65 18.66
C LYS A 2 -16.78 -30.13 18.82
N LYS A 3 -15.65 -29.63 19.32
CA LYS A 3 -15.32 -28.19 19.34
C LYS A 3 -14.72 -27.81 17.99
N ASN A 4 -15.46 -27.04 17.19
CA ASN A 4 -14.94 -26.41 15.98
C ASN A 4 -14.09 -25.19 16.38
N ILE A 5 -12.79 -25.26 16.13
CA ILE A 5 -11.88 -24.11 16.23
C ILE A 5 -11.96 -23.35 14.91
N LEU A 6 -12.59 -22.18 14.94
CA LEU A 6 -12.71 -21.28 13.80
C LEU A 6 -11.44 -20.43 13.71
N PHE A 7 -10.58 -20.73 12.74
CA PHE A 7 -9.35 -19.99 12.44
C PHE A 7 -9.71 -18.71 11.66
N PHE A 8 -9.63 -17.53 12.29
CA PHE A 8 -9.83 -16.25 11.61
C PHE A 8 -8.56 -15.87 10.83
N LEU A 9 -8.62 -15.93 9.50
CA LEU A 9 -7.60 -15.38 8.61
C LEU A 9 -7.59 -13.84 8.69
N PHE A 10 -6.47 -13.28 9.14
CA PHE A 10 -6.19 -11.85 9.03
C PHE A 10 -5.88 -11.48 7.57
N ILE A 11 -6.77 -10.71 6.94
CA ILE A 11 -6.53 -10.10 5.63
C ILE A 11 -5.79 -8.78 5.83
N SER A 12 -4.47 -8.78 5.60
CA SER A 12 -3.63 -7.58 5.59
C SER A 12 -3.77 -6.83 4.26
N ALA A 13 -4.20 -5.57 4.29
CA ALA A 13 -4.15 -4.67 3.14
C ALA A 13 -2.69 -4.32 2.85
N GLN A 14 -2.21 -4.65 1.65
CA GLN A 14 -0.81 -4.44 1.26
C GLN A 14 -0.60 -3.07 0.64
N LEU A 15 0.44 -2.38 1.13
CA LEU A 15 1.05 -1.26 0.43
C LEU A 15 1.79 -1.81 -0.81
N ILE A 16 1.47 -1.23 -1.97
CA ILE A 16 2.04 -1.54 -3.26
C ILE A 16 3.49 -0.99 -3.28
N TYR A 17 4.47 -1.73 -2.78
CA TYR A 17 5.89 -1.44 -3.05
C TYR A 17 6.18 -1.82 -4.49
N SER A 18 6.30 -0.85 -5.40
CA SER A 18 6.90 -1.14 -6.70
C SER A 18 8.39 -0.85 -6.53
N GLN A 19 9.25 -1.88 -6.54
CA GLN A 19 10.69 -1.65 -6.59
C GLN A 19 11.14 -1.26 -8.01
N GLY A 20 10.25 -1.31 -8.99
CA GLY A 20 10.50 -0.83 -10.35
C GLY A 20 11.60 -1.63 -11.04
N ASN A 21 11.71 -2.92 -10.70
CA ASN A 21 12.58 -3.83 -11.42
C ASN A 21 12.08 -3.94 -12.86
N THR A 22 13.00 -4.05 -13.80
CA THR A 22 12.60 -4.31 -15.19
C THR A 22 12.34 -5.80 -15.30
N VAL A 23 11.08 -6.14 -15.57
CA VAL A 23 10.68 -7.52 -15.83
C VAL A 23 10.37 -7.63 -17.31
N THR A 24 11.05 -8.54 -17.99
CA THR A 24 10.64 -9.00 -19.32
C THR A 24 10.19 -10.45 -19.22
N VAL A 25 9.25 -10.82 -20.08
CA VAL A 25 8.75 -12.19 -20.18
C VAL A 25 8.97 -12.61 -21.62
N GLY A 26 9.62 -13.76 -21.84
CA GLY A 26 9.87 -14.25 -23.19
C GLY A 26 8.59 -14.68 -23.89
N ASN A 27 7.74 -15.45 -23.21
CA ASN A 27 6.44 -15.89 -23.72
C ASN A 27 5.37 -15.75 -22.62
N GLY A 28 4.32 -14.97 -22.92
CA GLY A 28 3.10 -14.89 -22.12
C GLY A 28 1.90 -15.31 -22.97
N TYR A 29 1.05 -16.16 -22.43
CA TYR A 29 -0.12 -16.70 -23.16
C TYR A 29 -1.34 -15.76 -23.15
N SER A 30 -1.25 -14.60 -22.50
CA SER A 30 -2.33 -13.62 -22.43
C SER A 30 -1.91 -12.26 -22.99
N ASP A 31 -2.78 -11.67 -23.79
CA ASP A 31 -2.66 -10.31 -24.34
C ASP A 31 -3.05 -9.22 -23.32
N TYR A 32 -3.77 -9.58 -22.27
CA TYR A 32 -4.34 -8.64 -21.30
C TYR A 32 -3.72 -8.67 -19.90
N VAL A 33 -2.95 -9.71 -19.53
CA VAL A 33 -2.24 -9.75 -18.25
C VAL A 33 -0.72 -9.70 -18.45
N LYS A 34 -0.05 -8.87 -17.65
CA LYS A 34 1.42 -8.70 -17.70
C LYS A 34 2.00 -8.68 -16.30
N ILE A 35 3.21 -9.23 -16.15
CA ILE A 35 4.03 -9.01 -14.96
C ILE A 35 4.63 -7.61 -15.06
N VAL A 36 4.42 -6.78 -14.03
CA VAL A 36 4.90 -5.39 -14.01
C VAL A 36 5.99 -5.15 -12.98
N ASP A 37 6.15 -6.04 -12.00
CA ASP A 37 7.24 -5.96 -11.03
C ASP A 37 7.41 -7.31 -10.32
N ILE A 38 8.64 -7.59 -9.88
CA ILE A 38 8.97 -8.72 -9.02
C ILE A 38 9.98 -8.23 -7.99
N TYR A 39 9.74 -8.48 -6.70
CA TYR A 39 10.65 -8.04 -5.64
C TYR A 39 10.51 -8.89 -4.38
N ASN A 40 11.55 -8.87 -3.54
CA ASN A 40 11.48 -9.48 -2.22
C ASN A 40 10.94 -8.47 -1.20
N PHE A 41 9.89 -8.86 -0.49
CA PHE A 41 9.35 -8.11 0.63
C PHE A 41 10.00 -8.58 1.93
N SER A 42 11.11 -7.93 2.26
CA SER A 42 12.02 -8.32 3.36
C SER A 42 11.32 -8.49 4.71
N LYS A 43 10.30 -7.67 5.01
CA LYS A 43 9.57 -7.73 6.27
C LYS A 43 8.82 -9.05 6.49
N LEU A 44 8.30 -9.66 5.42
CA LEU A 44 7.54 -10.91 5.51
C LEU A 44 8.33 -12.14 5.06
N LYS A 45 9.58 -11.95 4.58
CA LYS A 45 10.36 -13.02 3.94
C LYS A 45 9.55 -13.69 2.84
N GLU A 46 9.02 -12.87 1.93
CA GLU A 46 8.18 -13.30 0.81
C GLU A 46 8.66 -12.67 -0.49
N THR A 47 8.46 -13.37 -1.60
CA THR A 47 8.64 -12.80 -2.94
C THR A 47 7.29 -12.36 -3.47
N VAL A 48 7.24 -11.15 -4.01
CA VAL A 48 6.02 -10.56 -4.56
C VAL A 48 6.13 -10.47 -6.07
N VAL A 49 5.11 -10.98 -6.76
CA VAL A 49 4.92 -10.78 -8.20
C VAL A 49 3.71 -9.90 -8.43
N LYS A 50 3.88 -8.79 -9.14
CA LYS A 50 2.79 -7.89 -9.49
C LYS A 50 2.29 -8.15 -10.89
N LEU A 51 0.99 -8.42 -10.99
CA LEU A 51 0.26 -8.57 -12.23
C LEU A 51 -0.56 -7.32 -12.51
N LYS A 52 -0.58 -6.89 -13.77
CA LYS A 52 -1.49 -5.87 -14.28
C LYS A 52 -2.38 -6.49 -15.35
N PHE A 53 -3.69 -6.40 -15.13
CA PHE A 53 -4.72 -6.79 -16.07
C PHE A 53 -5.24 -5.55 -16.79
N THR A 54 -5.40 -5.63 -18.11
CA THR A 54 -5.96 -4.57 -18.96
C THR A 54 -6.63 -5.22 -20.17
N PRO A 55 -7.80 -5.84 -20.00
CA PRO A 55 -8.44 -6.60 -21.08
C PRO A 55 -9.07 -5.66 -22.10
N ASN A 56 -8.91 -5.98 -23.38
CA ASN A 56 -9.50 -5.20 -24.49
C ASN A 56 -11.02 -5.45 -24.65
N LYS A 57 -11.54 -6.50 -24.01
CA LYS A 57 -12.95 -6.90 -23.95
C LYS A 57 -13.31 -7.22 -22.51
N ALA A 58 -14.61 -7.25 -22.17
CA ALA A 58 -15.01 -7.71 -20.85
C ALA A 58 -14.65 -9.19 -20.68
N ILE A 59 -14.09 -9.54 -19.53
CA ILE A 59 -13.69 -10.92 -19.21
C ILE A 59 -14.20 -11.33 -17.84
N SER A 60 -14.46 -12.64 -17.68
CA SER A 60 -14.59 -13.27 -16.38
C SER A 60 -13.30 -14.02 -16.09
N ALA A 61 -12.69 -13.73 -14.95
CA ALA A 61 -11.32 -14.10 -14.65
C ALA A 61 -11.27 -14.70 -13.24
N THR A 62 -10.57 -15.82 -13.07
CA THR A 62 -10.50 -16.54 -11.78
C THR A 62 -9.07 -16.58 -11.27
N LEU A 63 -8.86 -16.20 -10.01
CA LEU A 63 -7.60 -16.39 -9.31
C LEU A 63 -7.77 -17.49 -8.28
N HIS A 64 -7.08 -18.62 -8.48
CA HIS A 64 -7.17 -19.77 -7.59
C HIS A 64 -6.43 -19.54 -6.26
N ALA A 65 -7.04 -19.99 -5.17
CA ALA A 65 -6.45 -19.92 -3.83
C ALA A 65 -5.26 -20.89 -3.69
N PRO A 66 -4.33 -20.65 -2.74
CA PRO A 66 -3.17 -21.52 -2.48
C PRO A 66 -3.47 -23.01 -2.33
N SER A 67 -4.61 -23.34 -1.72
CA SER A 67 -5.07 -24.70 -1.49
C SER A 67 -6.06 -25.19 -2.56
N GLY A 68 -6.21 -24.45 -3.66
CA GLY A 68 -7.12 -24.79 -4.75
C GLY A 68 -6.51 -25.77 -5.75
N THR A 69 -7.25 -26.04 -6.82
CA THR A 69 -6.83 -26.97 -7.89
C THR A 69 -5.71 -26.41 -8.77
N SER A 70 -5.69 -25.09 -8.97
CA SER A 70 -4.77 -24.44 -9.91
C SER A 70 -4.09 -23.20 -9.36
N PRO A 71 -3.51 -23.23 -8.14
CA PRO A 71 -2.80 -22.07 -7.60
C PRO A 71 -1.62 -21.69 -8.49
N PHE A 72 -1.25 -20.41 -8.43
CA PHE A 72 0.03 -20.00 -8.97
C PHE A 72 1.19 -20.64 -8.22
N VAL A 73 2.23 -21.00 -8.96
CA VAL A 73 3.54 -21.40 -8.46
C VAL A 73 4.60 -20.59 -9.19
N LEU A 74 5.54 -20.06 -8.42
CA LEU A 74 6.74 -19.42 -8.92
C LEU A 74 7.85 -20.48 -9.00
N THR A 75 8.58 -20.53 -10.10
CA THR A 75 9.68 -21.49 -10.28
C THR A 75 10.97 -20.75 -10.62
N ASP A 76 12.07 -21.16 -10.00
CA ASP A 76 13.40 -20.63 -10.34
C ASP A 76 14.09 -21.45 -11.45
N LYS A 77 15.21 -20.94 -11.97
CA LYS A 77 16.02 -21.57 -13.03
C LYS A 77 16.60 -22.93 -12.63
N LYS A 78 16.61 -23.27 -11.33
CA LYS A 78 17.06 -24.57 -10.80
C LYS A 78 15.91 -25.56 -10.66
N GLY A 79 14.67 -25.14 -10.98
CA GLY A 79 13.48 -25.95 -10.84
C GLY A 79 12.87 -25.95 -9.43
N ASN A 80 13.37 -25.14 -8.50
CA ASN A 80 12.73 -25.02 -7.18
C ASN A 80 11.39 -24.31 -7.32
N ARG A 81 10.38 -24.81 -6.61
CA ARG A 81 9.01 -24.32 -6.68
C ARG A 81 8.64 -23.60 -5.39
N TYR A 82 8.05 -22.42 -5.52
CA TYR A 82 7.68 -21.54 -4.43
C TYR A 82 6.16 -21.35 -4.45
N ALA A 83 5.49 -21.80 -3.39
CA ALA A 83 4.04 -21.80 -3.30
C ALA A 83 3.47 -20.39 -3.11
N LEU A 84 2.32 -20.12 -3.72
CA LEU A 84 1.50 -18.95 -3.45
C LEU A 84 0.99 -19.01 -1.99
N LYS A 85 1.06 -17.87 -1.29
CA LYS A 85 0.59 -17.72 0.09
C LYS A 85 -0.62 -16.81 0.19
N ALA A 86 -0.61 -15.71 -0.55
CA ALA A 86 -1.63 -14.68 -0.47
C ALA A 86 -1.70 -13.82 -1.74
N GLN A 87 -2.76 -13.03 -1.84
CA GLN A 87 -2.92 -12.00 -2.86
C GLN A 87 -3.47 -10.72 -2.24
N VAL A 88 -3.19 -9.57 -2.85
CA VAL A 88 -3.96 -8.34 -2.67
C VAL A 88 -4.28 -7.70 -4.00
N GLY A 89 -5.51 -7.20 -4.10
CA GLY A 89 -5.99 -6.44 -5.24
C GLY A 89 -7.12 -7.13 -5.98
N TRP A 90 -7.20 -8.46 -5.96
CA TRP A 90 -8.17 -9.22 -6.76
C TRP A 90 -9.62 -8.97 -6.31
N LYS A 91 -9.92 -9.31 -5.05
CA LYS A 91 -11.26 -9.19 -4.43
C LYS A 91 -12.33 -10.08 -5.09
N GLY A 92 -11.97 -11.33 -5.39
CA GLY A 92 -12.92 -12.35 -5.82
C GLY A 92 -13.87 -12.79 -4.71
N ASN A 93 -14.84 -13.62 -5.09
CA ASN A 93 -15.95 -14.08 -4.26
C ASN A 93 -15.62 -15.18 -3.24
N LEU A 94 -14.39 -15.73 -3.25
CA LEU A 94 -13.95 -16.77 -2.32
C LEU A 94 -13.15 -16.19 -1.15
N ALA A 95 -12.81 -17.06 -0.19
CA ALA A 95 -12.03 -16.70 0.99
C ALA A 95 -10.74 -15.94 0.62
N SER A 96 -10.35 -14.97 1.46
CA SER A 96 -9.18 -14.10 1.24
C SER A 96 -9.17 -13.34 -0.09
N GLY A 97 -10.34 -13.16 -0.72
CA GLY A 97 -10.51 -12.41 -1.96
C GLY A 97 -9.98 -13.13 -3.21
N PHE A 98 -9.83 -14.45 -3.15
CA PHE A 98 -9.63 -15.32 -4.32
C PHE A 98 -10.97 -15.57 -5.05
N GLY A 99 -10.97 -16.31 -6.15
CA GLY A 99 -12.17 -16.65 -6.91
C GLY A 99 -12.35 -15.80 -8.15
N THR A 100 -13.59 -15.69 -8.61
CA THR A 100 -13.90 -15.06 -9.91
C THR A 100 -14.25 -13.59 -9.75
N ILE A 101 -13.75 -12.76 -10.66
CA ILE A 101 -14.19 -11.38 -10.85
C ILE A 101 -14.54 -11.14 -12.32
N ASN A 102 -15.37 -10.12 -12.56
CA ASN A 102 -15.62 -9.62 -13.90
C ASN A 102 -14.85 -8.31 -14.09
N LEU A 103 -14.00 -8.25 -15.11
CA LEU A 103 -13.28 -7.03 -15.49
C LEU A 103 -13.92 -6.46 -16.75
N LYS A 104 -14.20 -5.16 -16.74
CA LYS A 104 -14.72 -4.47 -17.92
C LYS A 104 -13.62 -4.30 -18.97
N ALA A 105 -14.02 -4.14 -20.22
CA ALA A 105 -13.11 -3.74 -21.28
C ALA A 105 -12.39 -2.45 -20.87
N TYR A 106 -11.07 -2.43 -21.08
CA TYR A 106 -10.13 -1.34 -20.78
C TYR A 106 -9.98 -0.99 -19.28
N GLU A 107 -10.59 -1.76 -18.39
CA GLU A 107 -10.37 -1.61 -16.95
C GLU A 107 -8.95 -2.04 -16.59
N THR A 108 -8.23 -1.19 -15.85
CA THR A 108 -6.93 -1.56 -15.31
C THR A 108 -7.09 -2.11 -13.90
N LYS A 109 -6.56 -3.31 -13.68
CA LYS A 109 -6.48 -3.94 -12.35
C LYS A 109 -5.05 -4.34 -12.04
N THR A 110 -4.57 -4.01 -10.84
CA THR A 110 -3.27 -4.49 -10.34
C THR A 110 -3.48 -5.43 -9.17
N VAL A 111 -2.79 -6.57 -9.22
CA VAL A 111 -2.81 -7.61 -8.19
C VAL A 111 -1.38 -7.91 -7.79
N SER A 112 -1.14 -8.06 -6.49
CA SER A 112 0.14 -8.50 -5.97
C SER A 112 -0.03 -9.92 -5.42
N LEU A 113 0.76 -10.86 -5.92
CA LEU A 113 0.80 -12.26 -5.49
C LEU A 113 2.02 -12.49 -4.61
N TYR A 114 1.85 -13.20 -3.50
CA TYR A 114 2.89 -13.39 -2.46
C TYR A 114 3.26 -14.84 -2.40
N PHE A 115 4.55 -15.12 -2.54
CA PHE A 115 5.11 -16.47 -2.56
C PHE A 115 6.10 -16.64 -1.41
N ASN A 116 6.42 -17.90 -1.10
CA ASN A 116 7.63 -18.22 -0.34
C ASN A 116 8.84 -17.49 -0.97
N GLN A 117 9.73 -16.95 -0.14
CA GLN A 117 10.84 -16.14 -0.62
C GLN A 117 11.80 -16.93 -1.50
N VAL A 118 12.04 -16.40 -2.70
CA VAL A 118 13.15 -16.74 -3.58
C VAL A 118 14.36 -15.93 -3.12
N ASN A 119 15.48 -16.60 -2.86
CA ASN A 119 16.71 -15.94 -2.38
C ASN A 119 17.20 -14.88 -3.36
N ASN A 120 17.19 -15.19 -4.65
CA ASN A 120 17.58 -14.27 -5.72
C ASN A 120 16.46 -14.16 -6.76
N ILE A 121 15.79 -13.01 -6.82
CA ILE A 121 14.69 -12.78 -7.77
C ILE A 121 15.12 -12.85 -9.25
N GLU A 122 16.41 -12.70 -9.55
CA GLU A 122 16.95 -12.84 -10.92
C GLU A 122 17.03 -14.31 -11.36
N ASP A 123 16.87 -15.24 -10.42
CA ASP A 123 16.79 -16.67 -10.69
C ASP A 123 15.36 -17.11 -10.99
N ILE A 124 14.35 -16.24 -10.83
CA ILE A 124 12.97 -16.57 -11.20
C ILE A 124 12.91 -16.84 -12.70
N TYR A 125 12.24 -17.92 -13.06
CA TYR A 125 12.11 -18.40 -14.43
C TYR A 125 10.67 -18.36 -14.93
N SER A 126 9.71 -18.84 -14.13
CA SER A 126 8.31 -18.92 -14.55
C SER A 126 7.33 -18.63 -13.42
N LEU A 127 6.14 -18.19 -13.81
CA LEU A 127 4.95 -18.07 -12.98
C LEU A 127 3.84 -18.83 -13.68
N THR A 128 3.37 -19.92 -13.10
CA THR A 128 2.42 -20.83 -13.75
C THR A 128 1.29 -21.23 -12.82
N GLU A 129 0.09 -21.38 -13.35
CA GLU A 129 -1.03 -22.02 -12.67
C GLU A 129 -0.85 -23.54 -12.72
N VAL A 130 -0.92 -24.20 -11.56
CA VAL A 130 -0.80 -25.66 -11.45
C VAL A 130 -1.96 -26.33 -12.18
N ASP A 131 -1.69 -27.43 -12.88
CA ASP A 131 -2.68 -28.24 -13.61
C ASP A 131 -3.52 -27.45 -14.62
N CYS A 132 -2.99 -26.31 -15.08
CA CYS A 132 -3.62 -25.47 -16.10
C CYS A 132 -2.78 -25.55 -17.39
N SER A 133 -3.12 -26.51 -18.26
CA SER A 133 -2.43 -26.78 -19.53
C SER A 133 -3.01 -26.04 -20.74
N SER A 134 -4.14 -25.34 -20.56
CA SER A 134 -4.79 -24.57 -21.63
C SER A 134 -4.01 -23.30 -21.95
N THR A 135 -3.58 -23.16 -23.21
CA THR A 135 -2.88 -21.95 -23.67
C THR A 135 -3.79 -20.73 -23.85
N THR A 136 -5.12 -20.89 -23.71
CA THR A 136 -6.11 -19.81 -23.92
C THR A 136 -6.77 -19.33 -22.62
N SER A 137 -6.71 -20.12 -21.55
CA SER A 137 -7.38 -19.80 -20.28
C SER A 137 -6.43 -19.67 -19.09
N CYS A 138 -5.16 -20.08 -19.23
CA CYS A 138 -4.18 -20.03 -18.15
C CYS A 138 -3.25 -18.82 -18.30
N TRP A 139 -2.97 -18.14 -17.19
CA TRP A 139 -2.03 -17.02 -17.15
C TRP A 139 -0.61 -17.49 -16.84
N ASN A 140 -0.07 -18.33 -17.72
CA ASN A 140 1.29 -18.83 -17.57
C ASN A 140 2.31 -17.87 -18.21
N PHE A 141 3.39 -17.60 -17.48
CA PHE A 141 4.50 -16.77 -17.91
C PHE A 141 5.80 -17.58 -17.83
N TYR A 142 6.53 -17.63 -18.94
CA TYR A 142 7.80 -18.34 -19.04
C TYR A 142 8.92 -17.40 -19.48
N ASP A 143 10.16 -17.83 -19.27
CA ASP A 143 11.36 -17.06 -19.58
C ASP A 143 11.32 -15.66 -18.96
N ILE A 144 10.86 -15.59 -17.71
CA ILE A 144 10.86 -14.37 -16.93
C ILE A 144 12.32 -13.97 -16.71
N LYS A 145 12.65 -12.74 -17.11
CA LYS A 145 13.93 -12.12 -16.86
C LYS A 145 13.70 -10.92 -15.97
N VAL A 146 14.05 -11.08 -14.70
CA VAL A 146 14.11 -9.97 -13.77
C VAL A 146 15.49 -9.38 -13.89
N LYS A 147 15.57 -8.13 -14.34
CA LYS A 147 16.75 -7.31 -14.14
C LYS A 147 16.46 -6.49 -12.90
N LYS A 148 17.18 -6.79 -11.80
CA LYS A 148 17.18 -5.85 -10.68
C LYS A 148 17.54 -4.50 -11.26
N LYS A 149 16.78 -3.47 -10.89
CA LYS A 149 17.26 -2.13 -11.15
C LYS A 149 18.48 -1.93 -10.24
N ASN A 150 19.64 -2.37 -10.72
CA ASN A 150 20.92 -2.03 -10.13
C ASN A 150 20.94 -0.52 -10.17
N THR A 151 20.82 0.08 -8.99
CA THR A 151 21.13 1.48 -8.83
C THR A 151 22.65 1.56 -8.86
N THR A 152 23.23 1.28 -10.04
CA THR A 152 24.61 1.66 -10.31
C THR A 152 24.57 3.17 -10.34
N ILE A 153 25.04 3.78 -9.27
CA ILE A 153 25.26 5.20 -9.16
C ILE A 153 26.37 5.53 -10.17
N ASN A 154 25.99 5.74 -11.44
CA ASN A 154 26.84 6.43 -12.39
C ASN A 154 26.73 7.90 -12.03
N THR A 155 27.74 8.38 -11.34
CA THR A 155 28.04 9.79 -11.08
C THR A 155 28.23 10.49 -12.42
N SER A 156 27.13 11.00 -12.98
CA SER A 156 27.10 12.07 -13.97
C SER A 156 25.71 12.74 -13.89
N THR A 157 25.59 13.72 -12.99
CA THR A 157 24.50 14.71 -12.87
C THR A 157 23.05 14.19 -12.88
N SER A 158 22.68 13.48 -11.82
CA SER A 158 21.34 13.54 -11.22
C SER A 158 21.51 13.31 -9.72
N SER A 159 21.20 14.33 -8.91
CA SER A 159 21.40 14.32 -7.46
C SER A 159 20.65 13.14 -6.82
N SER A 160 21.37 12.12 -6.36
CA SER A 160 20.81 11.13 -5.47
C SER A 160 20.23 11.87 -4.27
N PHE A 161 18.93 11.78 -4.08
CA PHE A 161 18.23 12.41 -2.97
C PHE A 161 18.80 11.86 -1.66
N ASP A 162 19.62 12.66 -1.01
CA ASP A 162 20.30 12.31 0.22
C ASP A 162 19.37 12.58 1.40
N LYS A 163 18.74 11.51 1.90
CA LYS A 163 17.84 11.58 3.06
C LYS A 163 18.52 12.18 4.30
N SER A 164 19.85 12.11 4.44
CA SER A 164 20.57 12.68 5.58
C SER A 164 20.57 14.21 5.60
N LYS A 165 20.36 14.83 4.43
CA LYS A 165 20.26 16.30 4.28
C LYS A 165 18.85 16.83 4.48
N VAL A 166 17.87 15.94 4.63
CA VAL A 166 16.49 16.32 4.85
C VAL A 166 16.32 16.77 6.29
N SER A 167 15.73 17.94 6.48
CA SER A 167 15.29 18.39 7.79
C SER A 167 13.89 18.96 7.72
N ALA A 168 13.19 18.96 8.84
CA ALA A 168 11.91 19.61 8.96
C ALA A 168 11.77 20.26 10.33
N LYS A 169 11.15 21.44 10.35
CA LYS A 169 10.87 22.21 11.55
C LYS A 169 9.37 22.41 11.67
N TYR A 170 8.82 21.95 12.79
CA TYR A 170 7.44 22.22 13.15
C TYR A 170 7.29 23.66 13.66
N GLU A 171 6.23 24.35 13.27
CA GLU A 171 5.86 25.63 13.89
C GLU A 171 4.59 25.49 14.71
N LYS A 172 3.47 25.12 14.08
CA LYS A 172 2.19 25.00 14.79
C LYS A 172 1.15 24.18 14.05
N THR A 173 0.21 23.67 14.83
CA THR A 173 -1.05 23.09 14.35
C THR A 173 -2.22 23.79 15.07
N TRP A 174 -3.23 24.19 14.30
CA TRP A 174 -4.46 24.76 14.84
C TRP A 174 -5.68 24.14 14.16
N LEU A 175 -6.84 24.28 14.80
CA LEU A 175 -8.05 23.57 14.45
C LEU A 175 -9.17 24.57 14.15
N GLU A 176 -9.92 24.30 13.10
CA GLU A 176 -11.26 24.84 12.90
C GLU A 176 -12.24 23.69 13.15
N ASN A 177 -12.92 23.75 14.29
CA ASN A 177 -13.90 22.74 14.68
C ASN A 177 -15.27 23.02 14.04
N ASP A 178 -16.09 21.99 13.94
CA ASP A 178 -17.50 22.10 13.52
C ASP A 178 -17.66 22.72 12.13
N VAL A 179 -16.82 22.28 11.18
CA VAL A 179 -16.86 22.73 9.79
C VAL A 179 -17.19 21.59 8.84
N PHE A 180 -17.73 21.96 7.67
CA PHE A 180 -17.96 21.03 6.57
C PHE A 180 -16.77 21.03 5.60
N ASP A 181 -16.41 19.85 5.07
CA ASP A 181 -15.51 19.74 3.93
C ASP A 181 -16.22 19.98 2.60
N ALA A 182 -15.46 20.01 1.50
CA ALA A 182 -16.00 20.19 0.15
C ALA A 182 -16.96 19.06 -0.30
N SER A 183 -16.97 17.93 0.41
CA SER A 183 -17.87 16.79 0.19
C SER A 183 -19.00 16.73 1.22
N ASN A 184 -19.27 17.85 1.91
CA ASN A 184 -20.32 18.00 2.92
C ASN A 184 -20.20 17.06 4.14
N LYS A 185 -18.98 16.64 4.49
CA LYS A 185 -18.73 15.92 5.74
C LYS A 185 -18.46 16.88 6.88
N PHE A 186 -19.05 16.62 8.03
CA PHE A 186 -18.89 17.43 9.24
C PHE A 186 -17.72 16.94 10.09
N GLY A 187 -16.89 17.85 10.61
CA GLY A 187 -15.66 17.48 11.29
C GLY A 187 -14.75 18.65 11.65
N ILE A 188 -13.48 18.33 11.83
CA ILE A 188 -12.41 19.26 12.18
C ILE A 188 -11.51 19.47 10.96
N ARG A 189 -11.27 20.73 10.59
CA ARG A 189 -10.21 21.09 9.67
C ARG A 189 -8.93 21.37 10.45
N ILE A 190 -7.88 20.65 10.12
CA ILE A 190 -6.59 20.68 10.82
C ILE A 190 -5.58 21.40 9.94
N HIS A 191 -5.07 22.51 10.44
CA HIS A 191 -4.12 23.36 9.75
C HIS A 191 -2.73 23.13 10.31
N ASN A 192 -1.74 23.01 9.44
CA ASN A 192 -0.37 22.74 9.83
C ASN A 192 0.57 23.74 9.17
N LYS A 193 1.38 24.40 10.00
CA LYS A 193 2.49 25.25 9.58
C LYS A 193 3.81 24.61 9.97
N PHE A 194 4.65 24.38 8.97
CA PHE A 194 5.95 23.75 9.13
C PHE A 194 6.85 24.08 7.94
N PHE A 195 8.12 23.79 8.13
CA PHE A 195 9.18 24.00 7.16
C PHE A 195 9.83 22.65 6.83
N VAL A 196 10.20 22.47 5.56
CA VAL A 196 11.03 21.35 5.13
C VAL A 196 12.22 21.86 4.33
N TYR A 197 13.36 21.22 4.55
CA TYR A 197 14.59 21.42 3.78
C TYR A 197 15.04 20.11 3.14
N GLY A 198 15.62 20.22 1.95
CA GLY A 198 16.27 19.13 1.24
C GLY A 198 15.32 18.16 0.55
N LEU A 199 14.02 18.49 0.41
CA LEU A 199 12.98 17.64 -0.24
C LEU A 199 12.64 18.03 -1.68
N LYS A 200 13.47 18.84 -2.35
CA LYS A 200 13.18 19.28 -3.72
C LYS A 200 12.94 18.09 -4.64
N ASP A 201 11.81 18.13 -5.34
CA ASP A 201 11.35 17.12 -6.29
C ASP A 201 11.16 15.71 -5.69
N ASN A 202 11.15 15.60 -4.36
CA ASN A 202 10.95 14.37 -3.62
C ASN A 202 9.67 14.45 -2.78
N SER A 203 8.64 13.74 -3.24
CA SER A 203 7.34 13.76 -2.57
C SER A 203 7.38 13.11 -1.19
N CYS A 204 6.56 13.60 -0.28
CA CYS A 204 6.36 13.02 1.05
C CYS A 204 4.85 12.98 1.41
N TYR A 205 4.54 12.53 2.62
CA TYR A 205 3.21 12.61 3.21
C TYR A 205 3.27 13.40 4.51
N LEU A 206 2.36 14.35 4.68
CA LEU A 206 1.98 14.85 5.99
C LEU A 206 0.88 13.94 6.51
N THR A 207 1.11 13.36 7.69
CA THR A 207 0.22 12.39 8.31
C THR A 207 -0.26 12.92 9.65
N ILE A 208 -1.54 12.71 9.92
CA ILE A 208 -2.19 12.96 11.19
C ILE A 208 -2.72 11.65 11.74
N ARG A 209 -2.35 11.36 12.99
CA ARG A 209 -2.88 10.26 13.79
C ARG A 209 -3.47 10.82 15.08
N ILE A 210 -4.47 10.13 15.63
CA ILE A 210 -5.17 10.61 16.83
C ILE A 210 -4.90 9.64 17.98
N LEU A 211 -4.61 10.20 19.16
CA LEU A 211 -4.41 9.47 20.40
C LEU A 211 -5.45 9.88 21.43
N GLU A 212 -5.81 8.92 22.28
CA GLU A 212 -6.46 9.14 23.57
C GLU A 212 -5.43 8.72 24.64
N GLY A 213 -4.97 9.68 25.44
CA GLY A 213 -3.74 9.53 26.21
C GLY A 213 -2.53 9.22 25.31
N ASP A 214 -1.94 8.03 25.48
CA ASP A 214 -0.81 7.55 24.67
C ASP A 214 -1.18 6.39 23.73
N LYS A 215 -2.48 6.11 23.58
CA LYS A 215 -2.98 5.05 22.70
C LYS A 215 -3.54 5.65 21.42
N PHE A 216 -3.05 5.18 20.28
CA PHE A 216 -3.64 5.52 18.99
C PHE A 216 -5.07 4.99 18.88
N ILE A 217 -6.00 5.87 18.51
CA ILE A 217 -7.36 5.50 18.12
C ILE A 217 -7.27 4.59 16.90
N LYS A 218 -7.99 3.48 16.93
CA LYS A 218 -8.10 2.56 15.79
C LYS A 218 -9.37 2.84 15.00
N THR A 219 -9.40 2.46 13.74
CA THR A 219 -10.61 2.49 12.92
C THR A 219 -10.63 1.35 11.92
N THR A 220 -11.82 0.84 11.62
CA THR A 220 -12.02 -0.15 10.57
C THR A 220 -12.27 0.50 9.20
N LYS A 221 -12.62 1.80 9.18
CA LYS A 221 -13.02 2.53 7.96
C LYS A 221 -11.89 2.56 6.93
N TYR A 222 -12.18 2.02 5.75
CA TYR A 222 -11.23 1.99 4.64
C TYR A 222 -10.85 3.41 4.22
N GLY A 223 -9.56 3.63 3.92
CA GLY A 223 -9.02 4.94 3.54
C GLY A 223 -8.65 5.85 4.71
N TYR A 224 -9.01 5.51 5.95
CA TYR A 224 -8.69 6.29 7.16
C TYR A 224 -7.86 5.50 8.17
N LYS A 225 -7.19 4.42 7.75
CA LYS A 225 -6.36 3.62 8.64
C LYS A 225 -5.00 3.32 8.05
N ASN A 226 -3.99 3.26 8.92
CA ASN A 226 -2.68 2.72 8.56
C ASN A 226 -2.66 1.18 8.64
N LEU A 227 -1.51 0.58 8.34
CA LEU A 227 -1.33 -0.89 8.37
C LEU A 227 -1.58 -1.51 9.76
N SER A 228 -1.36 -0.75 10.82
CA SER A 228 -1.62 -1.17 12.21
C SER A 228 -3.07 -0.93 12.64
N GLY A 229 -3.94 -0.47 11.73
CA GLY A 229 -5.35 -0.17 11.99
C GLY A 229 -5.58 1.14 12.74
N GLN A 230 -4.54 1.95 12.96
CA GLN A 230 -4.65 3.26 13.61
C GLN A 230 -5.31 4.25 12.66
N LEU A 231 -6.18 5.10 13.20
CA LEU A 231 -6.80 6.20 12.48
C LEU A 231 -5.69 7.10 11.91
N GLU A 232 -5.63 7.18 10.59
CA GLU A 232 -4.62 7.91 9.83
C GLU A 232 -5.29 8.74 8.75
N ILE A 233 -4.99 10.04 8.72
CA ILE A 233 -5.33 10.94 7.63
C ILE A 233 -4.02 11.44 7.05
N LYS A 234 -3.86 11.41 5.72
CA LYS A 234 -2.62 11.85 5.08
C LYS A 234 -2.84 12.72 3.86
N LYS A 235 -1.90 13.61 3.60
CA LYS A 235 -1.86 14.49 2.44
C LYS A 235 -0.50 14.36 1.75
N SER A 236 -0.53 14.15 0.44
CA SER A 236 0.68 14.14 -0.39
C SER A 236 1.25 15.54 -0.49
N LEU A 237 2.55 15.68 -0.30
CA LEU A 237 3.29 16.93 -0.51
C LEU A 237 4.34 16.70 -1.60
N ASN A 238 4.54 17.72 -2.44
CA ASN A 238 5.51 17.70 -3.54
C ASN A 238 6.36 18.98 -3.49
N PRO A 239 7.35 19.09 -2.59
CA PRO A 239 8.20 20.27 -2.50
C PRO A 239 8.94 20.51 -3.82
N LYS A 240 8.90 21.75 -4.32
CA LYS A 240 9.56 22.16 -5.59
C LYS A 240 10.87 22.90 -5.39
N TYR A 241 11.18 23.21 -4.15
CA TYR A 241 12.36 23.95 -3.74
C TYR A 241 13.02 23.21 -2.58
N ASP A 242 14.35 23.32 -2.47
CA ASP A 242 15.09 22.69 -1.38
C ASP A 242 14.58 23.19 -0.04
N SER A 243 14.36 24.50 0.06
CA SER A 243 13.70 25.16 1.18
C SER A 243 12.23 25.39 0.82
N THR A 244 11.30 24.71 1.51
CA THR A 244 9.86 24.87 1.28
C THR A 244 9.14 25.15 2.60
N VAL A 245 8.43 26.27 2.67
CA VAL A 245 7.56 26.63 3.80
C VAL A 245 6.11 26.27 3.46
N TYR A 246 5.49 25.50 4.34
CA TYR A 246 4.06 25.23 4.30
C TYR A 246 3.38 26.12 5.34
N ASN A 247 2.75 27.21 4.90
CA ASN A 247 2.10 28.17 5.81
C ASN A 247 0.75 27.68 6.34
N ASP A 248 0.04 26.87 5.56
CA ASP A 248 -1.31 26.40 5.89
C ASP A 248 -1.66 25.10 5.14
N THR A 249 -1.08 23.98 5.58
CA THR A 249 -1.44 22.67 5.03
C THR A 249 -2.63 22.08 5.76
N LYS A 250 -3.77 22.07 5.06
CA LYS A 250 -5.05 21.58 5.57
C LYS A 250 -5.24 20.08 5.35
N LEU A 251 -5.64 19.37 6.40
CA LEU A 251 -6.27 18.04 6.36
C LEU A 251 -7.63 18.11 7.05
N PHE A 252 -8.51 17.16 6.77
CA PHE A 252 -9.85 17.12 7.35
C PHE A 252 -10.08 15.81 8.11
N LEU A 253 -10.53 15.92 9.36
CA LEU A 253 -10.90 14.81 10.24
C LEU A 253 -12.44 14.81 10.40
N PRO A 254 -13.15 13.95 9.66
CA PRO A 254 -14.59 13.76 9.88
C PRO A 254 -14.87 13.29 11.31
N TYR A 255 -15.85 13.91 11.98
CA TYR A 255 -16.24 13.49 13.34
C TYR A 255 -16.74 12.05 13.39
N GLU A 256 -17.32 11.55 12.30
CA GLU A 256 -17.76 10.16 12.17
C GLU A 256 -16.63 9.15 12.51
N LEU A 257 -15.37 9.52 12.24
CA LEU A 257 -14.22 8.67 12.57
C LEU A 257 -13.92 8.62 14.06
N LEU A 258 -14.28 9.66 14.81
CA LEU A 258 -14.17 9.67 16.27
C LEU A 258 -15.42 9.04 16.89
N SER A 259 -16.61 9.44 16.44
CA SER A 259 -17.88 8.96 16.99
C SER A 259 -18.06 7.44 16.85
N ASN A 260 -17.55 6.84 15.77
CA ASN A 260 -17.64 5.39 15.57
C ASN A 260 -16.67 4.60 16.46
N ASN A 261 -15.65 5.24 17.04
CA ASN A 261 -14.58 4.57 17.76
C ASN A 261 -14.47 4.99 19.23
N LEU A 262 -15.21 6.01 19.67
CA LEU A 262 -15.25 6.49 21.05
C LEU A 262 -16.65 6.35 21.66
N PRO A 263 -16.76 6.03 22.96
CA PRO A 263 -18.04 6.02 23.67
C PRO A 263 -18.65 7.42 23.76
N ILE A 264 -19.90 7.51 24.21
CA ILE A 264 -20.53 8.81 24.49
C ILE A 264 -19.77 9.47 25.65
N GLY A 265 -19.51 10.77 25.54
CA GLY A 265 -18.80 11.54 26.56
C GLY A 265 -17.79 12.55 26.02
N LYS A 266 -17.06 13.15 26.95
CA LYS A 266 -15.95 14.08 26.69
C LYS A 266 -14.63 13.31 26.64
N HIS A 267 -13.84 13.56 25.60
CA HIS A 267 -12.57 12.92 25.34
C HIS A 267 -11.48 13.96 25.16
N ASP A 268 -10.42 13.86 25.95
CA ASP A 268 -9.20 14.65 25.79
C ASP A 268 -8.28 13.90 24.82
N LEU A 269 -8.13 14.44 23.61
CA LEU A 269 -7.46 13.80 22.49
C LEU A 269 -6.21 14.58 22.08
N LYS A 270 -5.29 13.87 21.44
CA LYS A 270 -4.02 14.42 20.96
C LYS A 270 -3.82 14.06 19.50
N ILE A 271 -3.59 15.07 18.66
CA ILE A 271 -3.15 14.92 17.28
C ILE A 271 -1.63 14.72 17.28
N ASP A 272 -1.17 13.66 16.63
CA ASP A 272 0.23 13.37 16.30
C ASP A 272 0.48 13.75 14.84
N VAL A 273 1.43 14.65 14.63
CA VAL A 273 1.76 15.21 13.30
C VAL A 273 3.13 14.72 12.88
N ASP A 274 3.17 14.01 11.76
CA ASP A 274 4.40 13.43 11.23
C ASP A 274 4.56 13.70 9.73
N LEU A 275 5.82 13.71 9.30
CA LEU A 275 6.19 13.59 7.91
C LEU A 275 6.70 12.18 7.64
N PHE A 276 6.25 11.58 6.54
CA PHE A 276 6.69 10.28 6.05
C PHE A 276 7.19 10.37 4.62
N TYR A 277 8.24 9.62 4.30
CA TYR A 277 8.60 9.34 2.92
C TYR A 277 7.50 8.51 2.23
N LYS A 278 7.46 8.51 0.89
CA LYS A 278 6.51 7.68 0.13
C LYS A 278 6.67 6.18 0.40
N ASP A 279 7.86 5.76 0.80
CA ASP A 279 8.16 4.38 1.19
C ASP A 279 7.66 4.02 2.61
N GLY A 280 6.98 4.95 3.31
CA GLY A 280 6.44 4.71 4.65
C GLY A 280 7.45 4.84 5.79
N THR A 281 8.71 5.19 5.50
CA THR A 281 9.70 5.52 6.52
C THR A 281 9.36 6.87 7.15
N LEU A 282 9.40 6.95 8.48
CA LEU A 282 9.24 8.23 9.19
C LEU A 282 10.37 9.17 8.78
N LEU A 283 10.00 10.34 8.26
CA LEU A 283 10.93 11.40 7.92
C LEU A 283 11.21 12.24 9.17
N LYS A 284 10.15 12.73 9.82
CA LYS A 284 10.26 13.55 11.02
C LYS A 284 8.95 13.55 11.79
N HIS A 285 9.04 13.31 13.09
CA HIS A 285 7.97 13.69 14.01
C HIS A 285 7.99 15.21 14.20
N LEU A 286 6.87 15.87 13.87
CA LEU A 286 6.77 17.33 13.93
C LEU A 286 6.33 17.78 15.32
N GLY A 287 5.27 17.19 15.86
CA GLY A 287 4.80 17.51 17.20
C GLY A 287 3.37 17.07 17.46
N PHE A 288 2.82 17.56 18.57
CA PHE A 288 1.47 17.22 19.02
C PHE A 288 0.56 18.45 19.12
N LYS A 289 -0.75 18.22 18.96
CA LYS A 289 -1.80 19.20 19.25
C LYS A 289 -2.94 18.57 20.03
N GLU A 290 -3.12 19.00 21.27
CA GLU A 290 -4.25 18.57 22.10
C GLU A 290 -5.54 19.28 21.70
N PHE A 291 -6.66 18.56 21.85
CA PHE A 291 -8.01 19.06 21.64
C PHE A 291 -9.03 18.21 22.39
N VAL A 292 -10.21 18.79 22.63
CA VAL A 292 -11.33 18.10 23.27
C VAL A 292 -12.35 17.72 22.21
N TYR A 293 -12.79 16.46 22.23
CA TYR A 293 -13.92 15.99 21.44
C TYR A 293 -15.06 15.58 22.38
N THR A 294 -16.29 16.01 22.09
CA THR A 294 -17.47 15.58 22.85
C THR A 294 -18.42 14.84 21.93
N LYS A 295 -18.62 13.55 22.20
CA LYS A 295 -19.69 12.77 21.58
C LYS A 295 -20.94 12.91 22.44
N ARG A 296 -22.00 13.45 21.84
CA ARG A 296 -23.33 13.51 22.43
C ARG A 296 -24.15 12.30 22.03
#